data_AF-A0A962B1R6-F1
#
_entry.id   AF-A0A962B1R6-F1
#
_cell.length_a   1.000
_cell.length_b   1.000
_cell.length_c   1.000
_cell.angle_alpha   90.00
_cell.angle_beta   90.00
_cell.angle_gamma   90.00
#
_symmetry.space_group_name_H-M   'P 1'
#
loop_
_entity.id
_entity.type
_entity.pdbx_description
1 polymer ?
#
loop_
_entity_poly.entity_id
_entity_poly.type
_entity_poly.pdbx_seq_one_letter_code
_entity_poly.pdbx_strand_id
1 'polypeptide(L)'
;CISLLDRPISEPDGPADAIRHPVVKPDRDVRPFQDVLIDLGSRLKLPGFTKPDGSPRYPGGYPDYIVNHERMPGLGPLAGWRGKNGDQFGTGDPNPNQLERYIENGAFCAQHFKPSMRYFKHANREYLDWAVSMGFVGADARLVFELYSEPMQKFRLAAQGHGELQPPETHRERIATYFTPLPIWYPPFESALQEETDYPFYAITQRPMAMYHSWGSQNAWLRQIHTANRLFIHRGRAQSLGIADDDWVWVTSRIGRVRCQVRLMEGVHPDTIWTWNAIGKRRGAWALDDDAPEAREGFLLNHLIAELLPEQPGGYRYSNSDPVTGQAAWYDLRVRIEKAAPGEPGETAPRFEPLEHPFLPTAPASSEFGAQFRKPKR
;
A
#
# COMPACT_ATOMS: atom_id res chain seq x y z
N CYS A 1 14.13 -9.47 1.47
CA CYS A 1 14.84 -8.91 0.30
C CYS A 1 14.15 -7.63 -0.10
N ILE A 2 14.92 -6.63 -0.51
CA ILE A 2 14.43 -5.50 -1.31
C ILE A 2 15.07 -5.71 -2.68
N SER A 3 14.32 -6.36 -3.58
CA SER A 3 14.81 -6.84 -4.88
C SER A 3 14.60 -5.79 -5.97
N LEU A 4 15.45 -5.83 -7.00
CA LEU A 4 15.24 -5.10 -8.26
C LEU A 4 13.88 -5.39 -8.91
N LEU A 5 13.28 -6.56 -8.64
CA LEU A 5 12.03 -7.00 -9.26
C LEU A 5 10.75 -6.54 -8.53
N ASP A 6 10.88 -5.99 -7.32
CA ASP A 6 9.73 -5.57 -6.50
C ASP A 6 9.83 -4.09 -6.11
N ARG A 7 10.92 -3.69 -5.44
CA ARG A 7 11.11 -2.33 -4.91
C ARG A 7 12.58 -1.93 -4.94
N PRO A 8 13.15 -1.53 -6.08
CA PRO A 8 14.56 -1.18 -6.13
C PRO A 8 14.85 0.02 -5.19
N ILE A 9 15.91 -0.07 -4.39
CA ILE A 9 16.49 1.07 -3.63
C ILE A 9 17.39 1.93 -4.53
N SER A 10 17.10 1.91 -5.84
CA SER A 10 17.94 2.47 -6.88
C SER A 10 18.06 3.98 -6.82
N GLU A 11 19.21 4.47 -7.27
CA GLU A 11 19.44 5.87 -7.54
C GLU A 11 19.30 6.15 -9.05
N PRO A 12 19.23 7.42 -9.48
CA PRO A 12 19.31 7.76 -10.90
C PRO A 12 20.55 7.16 -11.59
N ASP A 13 21.61 6.88 -10.83
CA ASP A 13 22.90 6.41 -11.33
C ASP A 13 23.09 4.89 -11.29
N GLY A 14 22.10 4.08 -10.94
CA GLY A 14 22.27 2.62 -10.99
C GLY A 14 21.20 1.81 -10.27
N PRO A 15 21.01 0.52 -10.64
CA PRO A 15 20.22 -0.40 -9.82
C PRO A 15 20.93 -0.71 -8.49
N ALA A 16 20.12 -0.92 -7.46
CA ALA A 16 20.58 -1.41 -6.18
C ALA A 16 19.51 -2.31 -5.53
N ASP A 17 19.98 -3.33 -4.83
CA ASP A 17 19.15 -4.23 -4.04
C ASP A 17 19.81 -4.54 -2.70
N ALA A 18 19.03 -5.12 -1.80
CA ALA A 18 19.48 -5.39 -0.45
C ALA A 18 18.81 -6.62 0.14
N ILE A 19 19.52 -7.25 1.08
CA ILE A 19 18.94 -8.25 1.95
C ILE A 19 18.67 -7.64 3.32
N ARG A 20 17.72 -8.25 4.04
CA ARG A 20 17.60 -8.07 5.48
C ARG A 20 17.97 -9.40 6.09
N HIS A 21 18.98 -9.40 6.96
CA HIS A 21 19.39 -10.59 7.68
C HIS A 21 19.25 -10.38 9.18
N PRO A 22 19.01 -11.44 9.97
CA PRO A 22 19.00 -11.33 11.42
C PRO A 22 20.36 -10.85 11.94
N VAL A 23 20.34 -9.86 12.82
CA VAL A 23 21.51 -9.41 13.60
C VAL A 23 21.45 -9.88 15.06
N VAL A 24 20.30 -10.40 15.48
CA VAL A 24 20.06 -11.00 16.80
C VAL A 24 19.30 -12.30 16.61
N LYS A 25 19.70 -13.34 17.33
CA LYS A 25 18.96 -14.61 17.37
C LYS A 25 17.70 -14.43 18.23
N PRO A 26 16.49 -14.76 17.73
CA PRO A 26 15.31 -14.77 18.57
C PRO A 26 15.48 -15.72 19.76
N ASP A 27 14.99 -15.31 20.93
CA ASP A 27 15.02 -16.05 22.20
C ASP A 27 13.71 -16.80 22.49
N ARG A 28 12.84 -16.90 21.49
CA ARG A 28 11.50 -17.50 21.56
C ARG A 28 11.21 -18.32 20.31
N ASP A 29 10.19 -19.19 20.41
CA ASP A 29 9.72 -20.02 19.29
C ASP A 29 8.96 -19.18 18.26
N VAL A 30 9.72 -18.46 17.44
CA VAL A 30 9.22 -17.66 16.32
C VAL A 30 10.00 -17.99 15.06
N ARG A 31 9.28 -18.09 13.94
CA ARG A 31 9.86 -18.32 12.62
C ARG A 31 9.70 -17.07 11.75
N PRO A 32 10.68 -16.74 10.88
CA PRO A 32 10.51 -15.70 9.89
C PRO A 32 9.29 -15.96 9.00
N PHE A 33 8.53 -14.90 8.71
CA PHE A 33 7.28 -15.01 7.95
C PHE A 33 7.48 -15.68 6.58
N GLN A 34 8.53 -15.29 5.85
CA GLN A 34 8.83 -15.88 4.54
C GLN A 34 9.15 -17.38 4.62
N ASP A 35 9.86 -17.84 5.66
CA ASP A 35 10.15 -19.27 5.84
C ASP A 35 8.85 -20.06 6.04
N VAL A 36 7.91 -19.50 6.80
CA VAL A 36 6.60 -20.12 7.03
C VAL A 36 5.80 -20.18 5.73
N LEU A 37 5.81 -19.13 4.91
CA LEU A 37 5.12 -19.15 3.61
C LEU A 37 5.70 -20.20 2.66
N ILE A 38 7.03 -20.35 2.62
CA ILE A 38 7.70 -21.37 1.79
C ILE A 38 7.34 -22.78 2.27
N ASP A 39 7.42 -23.02 3.58
CA ASP A 39 7.05 -24.30 4.20
C ASP A 39 5.57 -24.65 3.93
N LEU A 40 4.65 -23.69 4.09
CA LEU A 40 3.25 -23.85 3.75
C LEU A 40 3.05 -24.16 2.27
N GLY A 41 3.75 -23.44 1.38
CA GLY A 41 3.70 -23.70 -0.06
C GLY A 41 4.13 -25.12 -0.41
N SER A 42 5.19 -25.63 0.22
CA SER A 42 5.63 -27.02 0.05
C SER A 42 4.61 -28.02 0.60
N ARG A 43 4.05 -27.81 1.80
CA ARG A 43 3.04 -28.70 2.40
C ARG A 43 1.74 -28.76 1.60
N LEU A 44 1.33 -27.63 1.04
CA LEU A 44 0.17 -27.51 0.15
C LEU A 44 0.45 -27.99 -1.27
N LYS A 45 1.69 -28.40 -1.58
CA LYS A 45 2.14 -28.85 -2.90
C LYS A 45 1.88 -27.82 -4.00
N LEU A 46 2.04 -26.54 -3.69
CA LEU A 46 1.85 -25.47 -4.67
C LEU A 46 2.91 -25.56 -5.77
N PRO A 47 2.52 -25.31 -7.04
CA PRO A 47 3.47 -25.24 -8.15
C PRO A 47 4.65 -24.31 -7.83
N GLY A 48 5.88 -24.79 -8.08
CA GLY A 48 7.10 -24.05 -7.80
C GLY A 48 7.66 -24.20 -6.38
N PHE A 49 6.95 -24.83 -5.44
CA PHE A 49 7.43 -25.09 -4.06
C PHE A 49 7.72 -26.57 -3.76
N THR A 50 7.45 -27.46 -4.71
CA THR A 50 7.79 -28.88 -4.62
C THR A 50 8.58 -29.36 -5.84
N LYS A 51 9.31 -30.46 -5.67
CA LYS A 51 9.92 -31.25 -6.73
C LYS A 51 8.91 -32.29 -7.27
N PRO A 52 9.19 -32.98 -8.39
CA PRO A 52 8.29 -34.01 -8.93
C PRO A 52 7.98 -35.15 -7.95
N ASP A 53 8.88 -35.45 -7.02
CA ASP A 53 8.70 -36.45 -5.95
C ASP A 53 7.87 -35.94 -4.76
N GLY A 54 7.40 -34.69 -4.80
CA GLY A 54 6.63 -34.04 -3.74
C GLY A 54 7.47 -33.48 -2.59
N SER A 55 8.80 -33.63 -2.61
CA SER A 55 9.67 -33.03 -1.61
C SER A 55 9.75 -31.51 -1.75
N PRO A 56 10.03 -30.75 -0.67
CA PRO A 56 10.20 -29.31 -0.74
C PRO A 56 11.27 -28.90 -1.74
N ARG A 57 10.97 -27.89 -2.57
CA ARG A 57 11.95 -27.33 -3.51
C ARG A 57 13.02 -26.50 -2.80
N TYR A 58 12.66 -25.81 -1.72
CA TYR A 58 13.56 -24.95 -0.93
C TYR A 58 13.58 -25.41 0.54
N PRO A 59 14.16 -26.57 0.85
CA PRO A 59 14.20 -27.11 2.22
C PRO A 59 14.95 -26.21 3.21
N GLY A 60 15.83 -25.31 2.75
CA GLY A 60 16.50 -24.33 3.60
C GLY A 60 15.69 -23.06 3.89
N GLY A 61 14.41 -23.01 3.50
CA GLY A 61 13.53 -21.87 3.74
C GLY A 61 13.84 -20.68 2.83
N TYR A 62 13.64 -19.47 3.34
CA TYR A 62 13.84 -18.24 2.59
C TYR A 62 15.29 -18.00 2.14
N PRO A 63 16.34 -18.32 2.92
CA PRO A 63 17.73 -18.26 2.44
C PRO A 63 18.01 -19.16 1.24
N ASP A 64 17.37 -20.33 1.18
CA ASP A 64 17.49 -21.24 0.04
C ASP A 64 16.71 -20.71 -1.17
N TYR A 65 15.46 -20.28 -0.94
CA TYR A 65 14.64 -19.65 -1.97
C TYR A 65 15.31 -18.44 -2.61
N ILE A 66 15.86 -17.52 -1.82
CA ILE A 66 16.41 -16.26 -2.35
C ILE A 66 17.64 -16.50 -3.24
N VAL A 67 18.41 -17.56 -2.99
CA VAL A 67 19.60 -17.92 -3.77
C VAL A 67 19.21 -18.71 -5.03
N ASN A 68 18.34 -19.72 -4.85
CA ASN A 68 18.10 -20.76 -5.86
C ASN A 68 16.83 -20.56 -6.68
N HIS A 69 15.90 -19.70 -6.25
CA HIS A 69 14.75 -19.38 -7.08
C HIS A 69 15.21 -18.57 -8.29
N GLU A 70 14.72 -18.96 -9.47
CA GLU A 70 14.90 -18.21 -10.70
C GLU A 70 13.54 -17.92 -11.29
N ARG A 71 13.27 -16.64 -11.59
CA ARG A 71 12.03 -16.23 -12.26
C ARG A 71 12.08 -16.55 -13.75
N MET A 72 13.28 -16.49 -14.32
CA MET A 72 13.66 -16.96 -15.64
C MET A 72 15.10 -17.50 -15.55
N PRO A 73 15.57 -18.34 -16.49
CA PRO A 73 16.93 -18.87 -16.45
C PRO A 73 17.99 -17.76 -16.23
N GLY A 74 18.80 -17.89 -15.18
CA GLY A 74 19.83 -16.92 -14.81
C GLY A 74 19.34 -15.69 -14.03
N LEU A 75 18.03 -15.49 -13.88
CA LEU A 75 17.47 -14.30 -13.22
C LEU A 75 16.83 -14.66 -11.87
N GLY A 76 17.59 -14.42 -10.79
CA GLY A 76 17.15 -14.64 -9.41
C GLY A 76 16.60 -13.37 -8.72
N PRO A 77 16.19 -13.50 -7.45
CA PRO A 77 15.72 -12.38 -6.62
C PRO A 77 16.77 -11.31 -6.29
N LEU A 78 18.05 -11.63 -6.37
CA LEU A 78 19.19 -10.75 -6.03
C LEU A 78 20.13 -10.63 -7.23
N ALA A 79 20.63 -9.42 -7.50
CA ALA A 79 21.48 -9.14 -8.65
C ALA A 79 22.98 -9.26 -8.34
N GLY A 80 23.41 -8.98 -7.11
CA GLY A 80 24.82 -9.01 -6.73
C GLY A 80 25.40 -10.41 -6.65
N TRP A 81 26.65 -10.58 -7.07
CA TRP A 81 27.43 -11.83 -6.98
C TRP A 81 26.68 -13.06 -7.53
N ARG A 82 26.13 -12.94 -8.75
CA ARG A 82 25.60 -14.08 -9.52
C ARG A 82 26.74 -14.90 -10.15
N GLY A 83 26.37 -16.05 -10.73
CA GLY A 83 27.31 -17.02 -11.27
C GLY A 83 27.92 -17.89 -10.17
N LYS A 84 28.30 -19.14 -10.50
CA LYS A 84 28.81 -20.11 -9.50
C LYS A 84 30.01 -19.59 -8.69
N ASN A 85 30.78 -18.65 -9.24
CA ASN A 85 31.94 -18.03 -8.59
C ASN A 85 31.62 -16.69 -7.91
N GLY A 86 30.41 -16.15 -8.09
CA GLY A 86 30.00 -14.85 -7.56
C GLY A 86 30.63 -13.65 -8.24
N ASP A 87 31.06 -13.79 -9.49
CA ASP A 87 31.74 -12.76 -10.29
C ASP A 87 30.83 -12.02 -11.28
N GLN A 88 29.54 -12.37 -11.31
CA GLN A 88 28.55 -11.77 -12.21
C GLN A 88 27.57 -10.87 -11.47
N PHE A 89 26.87 -10.03 -12.22
CA PHE A 89 25.84 -9.13 -11.72
C PHE A 89 24.58 -9.20 -12.60
N GLY A 90 23.41 -9.20 -11.99
CA GLY A 90 22.11 -9.26 -12.66
C GLY A 90 21.73 -10.66 -13.10
N THR A 91 22.37 -11.14 -14.17
CA THR A 91 22.08 -12.43 -14.80
C THR A 91 23.23 -13.40 -14.57
N GLY A 92 22.92 -14.62 -14.13
CA GLY A 92 23.89 -15.70 -13.91
C GLY A 92 23.31 -16.83 -13.06
N ASP A 93 23.97 -17.99 -13.10
CA ASP A 93 23.62 -19.16 -12.27
C ASP A 93 23.52 -18.79 -10.77
N PRO A 94 22.71 -19.51 -9.97
CA PRO A 94 22.73 -19.38 -8.52
C PRO A 94 24.14 -19.52 -7.93
N ASN A 95 24.50 -18.57 -7.06
CA ASN A 95 25.75 -18.60 -6.31
C ASN A 95 25.47 -19.12 -4.89
N PRO A 96 26.04 -20.27 -4.47
CA PRO A 96 25.79 -20.80 -3.13
C PRO A 96 26.24 -19.86 -2.00
N ASN A 97 27.18 -18.95 -2.27
CA ASN A 97 27.70 -17.98 -1.30
C ASN A 97 27.05 -16.59 -1.45
N GLN A 98 25.97 -16.44 -2.23
CA GLN A 98 25.44 -15.12 -2.59
C GLN A 98 25.09 -14.30 -1.33
N LEU A 99 24.45 -14.91 -0.34
CA LEU A 99 24.01 -14.22 0.86
C LEU A 99 25.17 -13.76 1.74
N GLU A 100 26.19 -14.59 1.89
CA GLU A 100 27.42 -14.27 2.63
C GLU A 100 28.08 -13.04 2.01
N ARG A 101 28.17 -12.98 0.68
CA ARG A 101 28.72 -11.83 -0.04
C ARG A 101 27.93 -10.56 0.21
N TYR A 102 26.60 -10.64 0.22
CA TYR A 102 25.77 -9.50 0.62
C TYR A 102 26.05 -9.08 2.07
N ILE A 103 26.12 -10.01 3.02
CA ILE A 103 26.39 -9.70 4.44
C ILE A 103 27.76 -9.02 4.59
N GLU A 104 28.81 -9.57 3.96
CA GLU A 104 30.15 -8.99 3.92
C GLU A 104 30.14 -7.56 3.35
N ASN A 105 29.29 -7.29 2.36
CA ASN A 105 29.11 -5.98 1.75
C ASN A 105 28.06 -5.11 2.46
N GLY A 106 27.77 -5.35 3.75
CA GLY A 106 26.85 -4.50 4.52
C GLY A 106 25.37 -4.69 4.18
N ALA A 107 25.01 -5.86 3.67
CA ALA A 107 23.66 -6.29 3.27
C ALA A 107 23.05 -5.54 2.07
N PHE A 108 23.85 -4.83 1.27
CA PHE A 108 23.41 -4.14 0.06
C PHE A 108 24.33 -4.42 -1.13
N CYS A 109 23.82 -4.24 -2.34
CA CYS A 109 24.61 -4.25 -3.56
C CYS A 109 24.11 -3.12 -4.49
N ALA A 110 25.03 -2.46 -5.17
CA ALA A 110 24.72 -1.45 -6.16
C ALA A 110 25.67 -1.56 -7.35
N GLN A 111 25.14 -1.37 -8.55
CA GLN A 111 25.97 -1.24 -9.75
C GLN A 111 25.77 0.17 -10.33
N HIS A 112 26.82 0.99 -10.25
CA HIS A 112 26.77 2.32 -10.84
C HIS A 112 26.95 2.26 -12.36
N PHE A 113 26.12 3.04 -13.05
CA PHE A 113 26.25 3.30 -14.46
C PHE A 113 27.57 4.01 -14.77
N LYS A 114 28.18 3.59 -15.88
CA LYS A 114 29.26 4.36 -16.50
C LYS A 114 28.76 5.77 -16.81
N PRO A 115 29.62 6.80 -16.80
CA PRO A 115 29.21 8.17 -17.10
C PRO A 115 28.42 8.30 -18.41
N SER A 116 28.79 7.53 -19.43
CA SER A 116 28.12 7.46 -20.73
C SER A 116 26.66 6.98 -20.65
N MET A 117 26.30 6.14 -19.68
CA MET A 117 24.97 5.52 -19.54
C MET A 117 23.97 6.38 -18.73
N ARG A 118 24.42 7.44 -18.05
CA ARG A 118 23.59 8.16 -17.05
C ARG A 118 22.50 9.04 -17.66
N TYR A 119 22.71 9.52 -18.88
CA TYR A 119 21.82 10.48 -19.53
C TYR A 119 21.10 9.89 -20.74
N PHE A 120 19.93 10.44 -21.04
CA PHE A 120 19.11 10.07 -22.20
C PHE A 120 18.87 8.56 -22.32
N LYS A 121 18.70 7.84 -21.19
CA LYS A 121 18.51 6.37 -21.12
C LYS A 121 17.51 5.81 -22.13
N HIS A 122 16.45 6.56 -22.42
CA HIS A 122 15.45 6.21 -23.42
C HIS A 122 15.99 6.08 -24.86
N ALA A 123 17.14 6.67 -25.19
CA ALA A 123 17.78 6.66 -26.52
C ALA A 123 19.29 6.36 -26.47
N ASN A 124 19.81 5.97 -25.31
CA ASN A 124 21.24 5.76 -25.10
C ASN A 124 21.60 4.31 -25.41
N ARG A 125 22.35 4.11 -26.50
CA ARG A 125 22.72 2.78 -26.99
C ARG A 125 23.40 1.92 -25.92
N GLU A 126 24.43 2.45 -25.26
CA GLU A 126 25.19 1.69 -24.28
C GLU A 126 24.33 1.30 -23.06
N TYR A 127 23.45 2.21 -22.62
CA TYR A 127 22.49 1.90 -21.56
C TYR A 127 21.47 0.86 -22.00
N LEU A 128 20.90 0.98 -23.22
CA LEU A 128 19.87 0.07 -23.71
C LEU A 128 20.42 -1.35 -23.90
N ASP A 129 21.62 -1.48 -24.48
CA ASP A 129 22.31 -2.77 -24.61
C ASP A 129 22.55 -3.42 -23.24
N TRP A 130 23.01 -2.62 -22.26
CA TRP A 130 23.18 -3.07 -20.88
C TRP A 130 21.84 -3.44 -20.22
N ALA A 131 20.78 -2.64 -20.41
CA ALA A 131 19.47 -2.87 -19.81
C ALA A 131 18.79 -4.13 -20.36
N VAL A 132 18.99 -4.46 -21.65
CA VAL A 132 18.60 -5.75 -22.25
C VAL A 132 19.34 -6.90 -21.58
N SER A 133 20.66 -6.78 -21.38
CA SER A 133 21.45 -7.83 -20.72
C SER A 133 21.01 -8.11 -19.27
N MET A 134 20.42 -7.10 -18.62
CA MET A 134 19.86 -7.17 -17.27
C MET A 134 18.39 -7.60 -17.24
N GLY A 135 17.74 -7.77 -18.39
CA GLY A 135 16.31 -8.11 -18.49
C GLY A 135 15.36 -6.97 -18.08
N PHE A 136 15.83 -5.72 -18.03
CA PHE A 136 15.01 -4.56 -17.66
C PHE A 136 14.13 -4.08 -18.81
N VAL A 137 14.59 -4.26 -20.04
CA VAL A 137 13.86 -3.97 -21.27
C VAL A 137 13.97 -5.15 -22.24
N GLY A 138 12.93 -5.39 -23.03
CA GLY A 138 12.88 -6.55 -23.93
C GLY A 138 13.69 -6.39 -25.22
N ALA A 139 14.10 -5.18 -25.58
CA ALA A 139 14.88 -4.88 -26.77
C ALA A 139 15.72 -3.61 -26.57
N ASP A 140 16.78 -3.49 -27.35
CA ASP A 140 17.73 -2.37 -27.40
C ASP A 140 17.21 -1.18 -28.23
N ALA A 141 15.89 -1.13 -28.44
CA ALA A 141 15.23 -0.08 -29.18
C ALA A 141 15.06 1.17 -28.32
N ARG A 142 14.99 2.33 -29.00
CA ARG A 142 14.64 3.59 -28.35
C ARG A 142 13.29 3.44 -27.65
N LEU A 143 13.24 3.77 -26.36
CA LEU A 143 12.01 3.89 -25.60
C LEU A 143 11.37 5.22 -25.97
N VAL A 144 10.27 5.15 -26.72
CA VAL A 144 9.49 6.32 -27.13
C VAL A 144 8.40 6.54 -26.09
N PHE A 145 8.35 7.74 -25.52
CA PHE A 145 7.24 8.16 -24.68
C PHE A 145 6.10 8.60 -25.60
N GLU A 146 5.11 7.73 -25.77
CA GLU A 146 3.92 8.04 -26.55
C GLU A 146 2.96 8.87 -25.70
N LEU A 147 2.73 10.13 -26.11
CA LEU A 147 1.65 10.94 -25.55
C LEU A 147 0.28 10.47 -26.04
N TYR A 148 0.24 9.90 -27.23
CA TYR A 148 -0.95 9.33 -27.85
C TYR A 148 -1.01 7.82 -27.59
N SER A 149 -2.02 7.37 -26.87
CA SER A 149 -2.23 5.95 -26.56
C SER A 149 -3.07 5.27 -27.65
N GLU A 150 -2.39 4.60 -28.58
CA GLU A 150 -3.03 3.76 -29.61
C GLU A 150 -3.96 2.69 -29.00
N PRO A 151 -3.61 2.00 -27.89
CA PRO A 151 -4.54 1.09 -27.22
C PRO A 151 -5.84 1.78 -26.80
N MET A 152 -5.77 2.98 -26.22
CA MET A 152 -6.98 3.72 -25.81
C MET A 152 -7.82 4.14 -27.01
N GLN A 153 -7.18 4.61 -28.09
CA GLN A 153 -7.92 4.94 -29.32
C GLN A 153 -8.66 3.74 -29.88
N LYS A 154 -8.06 2.55 -29.87
CA LYS A 154 -8.72 1.32 -30.36
C LYS A 154 -9.97 1.00 -29.55
N PHE A 155 -9.91 1.08 -28.22
CA PHE A 155 -11.10 0.91 -27.37
C PHE A 155 -12.17 1.97 -27.66
N ARG A 156 -11.77 3.22 -27.85
CA ARG A 156 -12.69 4.33 -28.16
C ARG A 156 -13.38 4.15 -29.51
N LEU A 157 -12.62 3.80 -30.55
CA LEU A 157 -13.14 3.53 -31.89
C LEU A 157 -14.08 2.32 -31.90
N ALA A 158 -13.74 1.27 -31.16
CA ALA A 158 -14.63 0.14 -30.94
C ALA A 158 -15.94 0.60 -30.28
N ALA A 159 -15.91 1.46 -29.26
CA ALA A 159 -17.13 2.02 -28.71
C ALA A 159 -17.91 2.90 -29.73
N GLN A 160 -17.23 3.53 -30.68
CA GLN A 160 -17.85 4.36 -31.73
C GLN A 160 -18.37 3.57 -32.94
N GLY A 161 -18.32 2.23 -32.92
CA GLY A 161 -18.85 1.40 -34.01
C GLY A 161 -17.82 0.94 -35.03
N HIS A 162 -16.52 1.17 -34.79
CA HIS A 162 -15.45 0.78 -35.71
C HIS A 162 -14.78 -0.54 -35.29
N GLY A 163 -14.58 -1.45 -36.25
CA GLY A 163 -13.92 -2.74 -36.03
C GLY A 163 -14.88 -3.88 -35.67
N GLU A 164 -14.43 -5.12 -35.83
CA GLU A 164 -15.26 -6.32 -35.63
C GLU A 164 -15.65 -6.55 -34.16
N LEU A 165 -14.75 -6.21 -33.23
CA LEU A 165 -14.98 -6.36 -31.80
C LEU A 165 -15.54 -5.05 -31.24
N GLN A 166 -16.76 -5.13 -30.73
CA GLN A 166 -17.52 -4.00 -30.18
C GLN A 166 -17.77 -4.25 -28.68
N PRO A 167 -17.69 -3.23 -27.80
CA PRO A 167 -18.05 -3.40 -26.40
C PRO A 167 -19.56 -3.59 -26.24
N PRO A 168 -20.02 -4.15 -25.10
CA PRO A 168 -21.43 -4.20 -24.77
C PRO A 168 -22.07 -2.81 -24.81
N GLU A 169 -23.33 -2.74 -25.27
CA GLU A 169 -24.04 -1.47 -25.44
C GLU A 169 -24.09 -0.65 -24.14
N THR A 170 -24.26 -1.33 -23.01
CA THR A 170 -24.31 -0.71 -21.67
C THR A 170 -23.03 0.01 -21.25
N HIS A 171 -21.89 -0.28 -21.89
CA HIS A 171 -20.58 0.30 -21.56
C HIS A 171 -20.04 1.21 -22.66
N ARG A 172 -20.73 1.28 -23.81
CA ARG A 172 -20.29 1.96 -25.01
C ARG A 172 -19.98 3.44 -24.76
N GLU A 173 -20.94 4.15 -24.15
CA GLU A 173 -20.78 5.58 -23.84
C GLU A 173 -19.60 5.83 -22.88
N ARG A 174 -19.49 5.02 -21.82
CA ARG A 174 -18.40 5.13 -20.84
C ARG A 174 -17.03 4.97 -21.50
N ILE A 175 -16.87 3.95 -22.35
CA ILE A 175 -15.62 3.72 -23.08
C ILE A 175 -15.33 4.88 -24.04
N ALA A 176 -16.32 5.30 -24.83
CA ALA A 176 -16.18 6.40 -25.77
C ALA A 176 -15.79 7.73 -25.10
N THR A 177 -16.20 7.93 -23.85
CA THR A 177 -15.95 9.13 -23.05
C THR A 177 -14.55 9.13 -22.45
N TYR A 178 -14.14 8.06 -21.77
CA TYR A 178 -12.94 8.07 -20.92
C TYR A 178 -11.69 7.46 -21.56
N PHE A 179 -11.82 6.60 -22.58
CA PHE A 179 -10.67 5.93 -23.21
C PHE A 179 -10.06 6.85 -24.28
N THR A 180 -9.73 8.08 -23.91
CA THR A 180 -9.14 9.04 -24.84
C THR A 180 -7.67 8.69 -25.09
N PRO A 181 -7.18 8.83 -26.34
CA PRO A 181 -5.78 8.57 -26.63
C PRO A 181 -4.86 9.67 -26.09
N LEU A 182 -5.40 10.85 -25.79
CA LEU A 182 -4.68 11.95 -25.14
C LEU A 182 -5.28 12.20 -23.77
N PRO A 183 -4.50 12.69 -22.79
CA PRO A 183 -5.04 13.07 -21.49
C PRO A 183 -6.16 14.09 -21.63
N ILE A 184 -7.25 13.85 -20.90
CA ILE A 184 -8.34 14.81 -20.71
C ILE A 184 -8.56 15.03 -19.23
N TRP A 185 -9.19 16.14 -18.88
CA TRP A 185 -9.68 16.37 -17.53
C TRP A 185 -11.17 16.05 -17.47
N TYR A 186 -11.57 15.34 -16.42
CA TYR A 186 -12.96 15.13 -16.03
C TYR A 186 -13.06 15.22 -14.50
N PRO A 187 -14.18 15.71 -13.94
CA PRO A 187 -14.34 15.79 -12.49
C PRO A 187 -14.44 14.38 -11.87
N PRO A 188 -14.01 14.20 -10.60
CA PRO A 188 -14.26 12.96 -9.85
C PRO A 188 -15.74 12.55 -9.88
N PHE A 189 -16.02 11.26 -10.06
CA PHE A 189 -17.40 10.78 -10.16
C PHE A 189 -18.25 11.15 -8.93
N GLU A 190 -17.70 11.00 -7.72
CA GLU A 190 -18.40 11.40 -6.50
C GLU A 190 -18.73 12.89 -6.46
N SER A 191 -17.86 13.74 -7.01
CA SER A 191 -18.12 15.19 -7.09
C SER A 191 -19.14 15.52 -8.18
N ALA A 192 -19.13 14.81 -9.30
CA ALA A 192 -20.10 15.01 -10.38
C ALA A 192 -21.52 14.54 -10.03
N LEU A 193 -21.66 13.64 -9.04
CA LEU A 193 -22.93 13.07 -8.60
C LEU A 193 -23.62 13.87 -7.49
N GLN A 194 -22.92 14.79 -6.86
CA GLN A 194 -23.38 15.45 -5.64
C GLN A 194 -23.43 16.96 -5.87
N GLU A 195 -24.52 17.60 -5.42
CA GLU A 195 -24.54 19.05 -5.30
C GLU A 195 -23.50 19.47 -4.28
N GLU A 196 -22.65 20.44 -4.63
CA GLU A 196 -21.56 20.87 -3.75
C GLU A 196 -22.05 21.32 -2.37
N THR A 197 -23.30 21.79 -2.29
CA THR A 197 -23.97 22.26 -1.08
C THR A 197 -24.25 21.17 -0.06
N ASP A 198 -24.46 19.92 -0.48
CA ASP A 198 -24.89 18.84 0.42
C ASP A 198 -23.72 18.26 1.23
N TYR A 199 -22.54 18.24 0.62
CA TYR A 199 -21.30 17.68 1.17
C TYR A 199 -20.13 18.62 0.84
N PRO A 200 -19.98 19.76 1.54
CA PRO A 200 -19.08 20.83 1.13
C PRO A 200 -17.58 20.56 1.38
N PHE A 201 -17.22 19.51 2.11
CA PHE A 201 -15.84 19.21 2.46
C PHE A 201 -15.26 18.08 1.61
N TYR A 202 -13.99 18.21 1.25
CA TYR A 202 -13.15 17.09 0.79
C TYR A 202 -12.50 16.42 2.00
N ALA A 203 -12.67 15.10 2.15
CA ALA A 203 -12.11 14.35 3.26
C ALA A 203 -11.00 13.41 2.77
N ILE A 204 -9.80 13.57 3.29
CA ILE A 204 -8.63 12.78 2.88
C ILE A 204 -7.99 12.05 4.08
N THR A 205 -7.29 10.96 3.79
CA THR A 205 -6.48 10.25 4.79
C THR A 205 -5.00 10.30 4.46
N GLN A 206 -4.17 10.57 5.47
CA GLN A 206 -2.72 10.51 5.34
C GLN A 206 -2.18 9.27 6.03
N ARG A 207 -1.06 8.72 5.53
CA ARG A 207 -0.37 7.62 6.21
C ARG A 207 0.44 8.19 7.37
N PRO A 208 0.32 7.67 8.59
CA PRO A 208 1.18 8.12 9.69
C PRO A 208 2.65 7.90 9.32
N MET A 209 3.52 8.85 9.65
CA MET A 209 4.96 8.70 9.34
C MET A 209 5.67 7.75 10.30
N ALA A 210 5.11 7.55 11.51
CA ALA A 210 5.70 6.70 12.54
C ALA A 210 5.34 5.21 12.39
N MET A 211 4.40 4.84 11.52
CA MET A 211 4.00 3.44 11.29
C MET A 211 3.63 3.19 9.82
N TYR A 212 3.61 1.93 9.40
CA TYR A 212 3.33 1.57 8.00
C TYR A 212 1.92 1.00 7.86
N HIS A 213 0.96 1.84 7.46
CA HIS A 213 -0.47 1.50 7.49
C HIS A 213 -0.89 1.04 8.89
N SER A 214 -1.56 -0.11 9.01
CA SER A 214 -1.83 -0.73 10.29
C SER A 214 -0.57 -1.36 10.88
N TRP A 215 0.41 -1.75 10.06
CA TRP A 215 1.63 -2.39 10.54
C TRP A 215 2.49 -1.43 11.35
N GLY A 216 2.88 -1.86 12.55
CA GLY A 216 3.54 -1.00 13.54
C GLY A 216 2.62 -0.60 14.69
N SER A 217 1.28 -0.67 14.55
CA SER A 217 0.38 -0.41 15.68
C SER A 217 0.41 -1.52 16.75
N GLN A 218 1.18 -2.59 16.57
CA GLN A 218 1.49 -3.58 17.60
C GLN A 218 2.71 -3.18 18.46
N ASN A 219 3.48 -2.18 18.04
CA ASN A 219 4.69 -1.75 18.75
C ASN A 219 4.31 -0.83 19.91
N ALA A 220 4.66 -1.22 21.15
CA ALA A 220 4.29 -0.50 22.36
C ALA A 220 4.82 0.95 22.43
N TRP A 221 5.93 1.27 21.74
CA TRP A 221 6.47 2.62 21.68
C TRP A 221 5.75 3.46 20.62
N LEU A 222 5.53 2.92 19.42
CA LEU A 222 4.82 3.64 18.35
C LEU A 222 3.37 3.92 18.71
N ARG A 223 2.73 3.01 19.45
CA ARG A 223 1.37 3.21 19.95
C ARG A 223 1.25 4.48 20.79
N GLN A 224 2.23 4.81 21.63
CA GLN A 224 2.20 6.02 22.46
C GLN A 224 2.11 7.33 21.65
N ILE A 225 2.47 7.29 20.36
CA ILE A 225 2.38 8.43 19.44
C ILE A 225 0.98 8.50 18.80
N HIS A 226 0.35 7.35 18.53
CA HIS A 226 -0.86 7.23 17.72
C HIS A 226 -1.85 6.20 18.29
N THR A 227 -2.25 6.35 19.56
CA THR A 227 -3.31 5.53 20.17
C THR A 227 -4.70 5.96 19.73
N ALA A 228 -4.86 7.19 19.24
CA ALA A 228 -6.09 7.70 18.66
C ALA A 228 -5.78 8.72 17.56
N ASN A 229 -6.70 8.90 16.63
CA ASN A 229 -6.62 9.94 15.59
C ASN A 229 -7.67 11.03 15.83
N ARG A 230 -7.36 12.22 15.32
CA ARG A 230 -8.27 13.38 15.29
C ARG A 230 -8.62 13.71 13.85
N LEU A 231 -9.78 14.32 13.64
CA LEU A 231 -10.14 14.93 12.37
C LEU A 231 -9.61 16.36 12.36
N PHE A 232 -8.62 16.63 11.53
CA PHE A 232 -8.04 17.95 11.39
C PHE A 232 -8.88 18.82 10.47
N ILE A 233 -9.25 20.01 10.95
CA ILE A 233 -10.08 20.98 10.24
C ILE A 233 -9.46 22.37 10.33
N HIS A 234 -9.63 23.18 9.27
CA HIS A 234 -9.17 24.56 9.26
C HIS A 234 -9.84 25.37 10.39
N ARG A 235 -9.05 26.07 11.23
CA ARG A 235 -9.55 26.82 12.40
C ARG A 235 -10.70 27.77 12.06
N GLY A 236 -10.52 28.61 11.02
CA GLY A 236 -11.54 29.59 10.63
C GLY A 236 -12.83 28.93 10.12
N ARG A 237 -12.72 27.76 9.48
CA ARG A 237 -13.89 27.02 8.99
C ARG A 237 -14.64 26.38 10.15
N ALA A 238 -13.92 25.78 11.10
CA ALA A 238 -14.49 25.21 12.32
C ALA A 238 -15.24 26.29 13.14
N GLN A 239 -14.64 27.47 13.31
CA GLN A 239 -15.28 28.61 14.00
C GLN A 239 -16.59 29.04 13.33
N SER A 240 -16.63 29.11 11.99
CA SER A 240 -17.87 29.44 11.25
C SER A 240 -19.00 28.41 11.44
N LEU A 241 -18.65 27.19 11.87
CA LEU A 241 -19.57 26.09 12.14
C LEU A 241 -19.83 25.90 13.64
N GLY A 242 -19.29 26.75 14.51
CA GLY A 242 -19.42 26.63 15.97
C GLY A 242 -18.70 25.40 16.56
N ILE A 243 -17.66 24.92 15.87
CA ILE A 243 -16.85 23.77 16.27
C ILE A 243 -15.55 24.26 16.93
N ALA A 244 -15.28 23.78 18.14
CA ALA A 244 -14.08 24.04 18.93
C ALA A 244 -13.13 22.82 18.96
N ASP A 245 -11.92 23.01 19.47
CA ASP A 245 -10.98 21.91 19.70
C ASP A 245 -11.55 20.83 20.63
N ASP A 246 -11.28 19.57 20.31
CA ASP A 246 -11.80 18.35 20.98
C ASP A 246 -13.32 18.14 20.93
N ASP A 247 -14.08 18.99 20.24
CA ASP A 247 -15.49 18.72 19.99
C ASP A 247 -15.68 17.39 19.24
N TRP A 248 -16.76 16.69 19.60
CA TRP A 248 -17.23 15.55 18.84
C TRP A 248 -18.07 16.02 17.66
N VAL A 249 -17.84 15.45 16.48
CA VAL A 249 -18.57 15.76 15.26
C VAL A 249 -19.03 14.49 14.57
N TRP A 250 -20.16 14.57 13.86
CA TRP A 250 -20.54 13.61 12.85
C TRP A 250 -19.98 14.05 11.50
N VAL A 251 -19.26 13.15 10.84
CA VAL A 251 -18.81 13.29 9.45
C VAL A 251 -19.68 12.37 8.61
N THR A 252 -20.42 12.93 7.67
CA THR A 252 -21.44 12.21 6.90
C THR A 252 -21.11 12.25 5.42
N SER A 253 -21.22 11.10 4.76
CA SER A 253 -21.21 10.94 3.31
C SER A 253 -22.54 10.34 2.85
N ARG A 254 -22.71 10.12 1.55
CA ARG A 254 -23.90 9.48 0.99
C ARG A 254 -24.17 8.05 1.50
N ILE A 255 -23.17 7.34 2.02
CA ILE A 255 -23.32 5.93 2.45
C ILE A 255 -23.41 5.74 3.96
N GLY A 256 -23.24 6.81 4.74
CA GLY A 256 -23.24 6.71 6.19
C GLY A 256 -22.53 7.86 6.89
N ARG A 257 -22.29 7.67 8.18
CA ARG A 257 -21.66 8.66 9.04
C ARG A 257 -20.69 8.02 10.02
N VAL A 258 -19.66 8.78 10.41
CA VAL A 258 -18.73 8.43 11.48
C VAL A 258 -18.72 9.54 12.53
N ARG A 259 -18.59 9.16 13.80
CA ARG A 259 -18.38 10.13 14.89
C ARG A 259 -16.93 10.14 15.29
N CYS A 260 -16.33 11.32 15.39
CA CYS A 260 -14.93 11.48 15.76
C CYS A 260 -14.68 12.83 16.46
N GLN A 261 -13.53 12.96 17.11
CA GLN A 261 -13.10 14.22 17.71
C GLN A 261 -12.26 15.05 16.73
N VAL A 262 -12.47 16.36 16.76
CA VAL A 262 -11.74 17.29 15.89
C VAL A 262 -10.49 17.86 16.57
N ARG A 263 -9.56 18.29 15.72
CA ARG A 263 -8.48 19.22 16.07
C ARG A 263 -8.44 20.35 15.06
N LEU A 264 -8.33 21.58 15.55
CA LEU A 264 -8.26 22.77 14.70
C LEU A 264 -6.80 23.03 14.34
N MET A 265 -6.55 23.37 13.07
CA MET A 265 -5.22 23.77 12.59
C MET A 265 -5.32 24.75 11.42
N GLU A 266 -4.21 25.38 11.07
CA GLU A 266 -4.12 26.34 9.96
C GLU A 266 -3.50 25.71 8.70
N GLY A 267 -2.77 24.61 8.84
CA GLY A 267 -2.07 23.92 7.75
C GLY A 267 -2.96 23.01 6.88
N VAL A 268 -4.25 23.31 6.76
CA VAL A 268 -5.21 22.59 5.90
C VAL A 268 -6.11 23.60 5.20
N HIS A 269 -6.43 23.33 3.93
CA HIS A 269 -7.35 24.16 3.14
C HIS A 269 -8.72 24.27 3.86
N PRO A 270 -9.40 25.43 3.84
CA PRO A 270 -10.69 25.63 4.52
C PRO A 270 -11.77 24.59 4.19
N ASP A 271 -11.80 24.09 2.95
CA ASP A 271 -12.77 23.09 2.50
C ASP A 271 -12.24 21.65 2.53
N THR A 272 -11.11 21.42 3.20
CA THR A 272 -10.52 20.09 3.35
C THR A 272 -10.44 19.71 4.81
N ILE A 273 -10.78 18.46 5.10
CA ILE A 273 -10.55 17.82 6.40
C ILE A 273 -9.68 16.59 6.18
N TRP A 274 -8.86 16.25 7.17
CA TRP A 274 -8.02 15.07 7.05
C TRP A 274 -7.79 14.35 8.36
N THR A 275 -7.42 13.08 8.28
CA THR A 275 -7.01 12.29 9.45
C THR A 275 -5.94 11.27 9.08
N TRP A 276 -5.32 10.68 10.11
CA TRP A 276 -4.41 9.55 9.94
C TRP A 276 -5.18 8.27 9.59
N ASN A 277 -4.72 7.56 8.56
CA ASN A 277 -5.27 6.26 8.19
C ASN A 277 -4.84 5.16 9.18
N ALA A 278 -5.64 4.10 9.26
CA ALA A 278 -5.35 2.82 9.92
C ALA A 278 -5.16 2.84 11.45
N ILE A 279 -5.53 3.95 12.10
CA ILE A 279 -5.44 4.09 13.57
C ILE A 279 -6.56 3.34 14.27
N GLY A 280 -7.83 3.64 13.95
CA GLY A 280 -9.00 3.02 14.57
C GLY A 280 -8.99 1.48 14.46
N LYS A 281 -9.30 0.80 15.57
CA LYS A 281 -9.36 -0.66 15.66
C LYS A 281 -10.73 -1.11 16.16
N ARG A 282 -11.17 -2.28 15.68
CA ARG A 282 -12.32 -2.96 16.28
C ARG A 282 -11.91 -3.53 17.65
N ARG A 283 -12.82 -3.54 18.61
CA ARG A 283 -12.64 -4.23 19.91
C ARG A 283 -12.26 -5.70 19.71
N GLY A 284 -11.48 -6.25 20.63
CA GLY A 284 -10.84 -7.57 20.50
C GLY A 284 -9.71 -7.67 19.48
N ALA A 285 -9.58 -6.74 18.53
CA ALA A 285 -8.53 -6.83 17.52
C ALA A 285 -7.14 -6.60 18.15
N TRP A 286 -6.13 -7.28 17.61
CA TRP A 286 -4.70 -7.05 17.92
C TRP A 286 -4.31 -7.38 19.37
N ALA A 287 -5.14 -8.17 20.08
CA ALA A 287 -4.99 -8.48 21.50
C ALA A 287 -4.89 -7.22 22.39
N LEU A 288 -5.56 -6.14 21.97
CA LEU A 288 -5.73 -4.94 22.78
C LEU A 288 -6.92 -5.12 23.74
N ASP A 289 -6.88 -4.40 24.85
CA ASP A 289 -8.02 -4.27 25.74
C ASP A 289 -9.22 -3.67 24.98
N ASP A 290 -10.45 -4.09 25.33
CA ASP A 290 -11.67 -3.58 24.70
C ASP A 290 -11.90 -2.09 24.97
N ASP A 291 -11.30 -1.56 26.04
CA ASP A 291 -11.28 -0.15 26.37
C ASP A 291 -10.06 0.61 25.82
N ALA A 292 -9.25 -0.01 24.95
CA ALA A 292 -8.10 0.67 24.33
C ALA A 292 -8.54 1.94 23.56
N PRO A 293 -7.76 3.04 23.61
CA PRO A 293 -8.11 4.27 22.89
C PRO A 293 -8.26 4.06 21.40
N GLU A 294 -7.51 3.11 20.81
CA GLU A 294 -7.62 2.78 19.40
C GLU A 294 -9.03 2.28 19.03
N ALA A 295 -9.73 1.64 19.97
CA ALA A 295 -11.09 1.18 19.79
C ALA A 295 -12.13 2.24 20.17
N ARG A 296 -11.92 2.98 21.26
CA ARG A 296 -12.88 3.96 21.81
C ARG A 296 -12.86 5.32 21.13
N GLU A 297 -11.67 5.80 20.80
CA GLU A 297 -11.41 7.15 20.28
C GLU A 297 -10.87 7.13 18.84
N GLY A 298 -10.30 6.01 18.39
CA GLY A 298 -9.87 5.81 17.02
C GLY A 298 -11.04 5.61 16.06
N PHE A 299 -10.93 6.13 14.84
CA PHE A 299 -11.94 6.00 13.79
C PHE A 299 -11.31 5.84 12.40
N LEU A 300 -12.10 5.37 11.43
CA LEU A 300 -11.70 5.20 10.04
C LEU A 300 -12.69 5.93 9.11
N LEU A 301 -12.18 6.83 8.27
CA LEU A 301 -12.99 7.45 7.21
C LEU A 301 -13.41 6.42 6.13
N ASN A 302 -12.78 5.25 6.09
CA ASN A 302 -13.13 4.17 5.16
C ASN A 302 -14.61 3.77 5.23
N HIS A 303 -15.28 3.95 6.37
CA HIS A 303 -16.73 3.72 6.49
C HIS A 303 -17.60 4.68 5.67
N LEU A 304 -17.01 5.78 5.16
CA LEU A 304 -17.67 6.78 4.32
C LEU A 304 -17.31 6.65 2.83
N ILE A 305 -16.34 5.80 2.49
CA ILE A 305 -15.87 5.65 1.10
C ILE A 305 -16.69 4.55 0.43
N ALA A 306 -17.47 4.92 -0.57
CA ALA A 306 -18.25 3.96 -1.33
C ALA A 306 -17.39 3.23 -2.37
N GLU A 307 -17.48 1.90 -2.39
CA GLU A 307 -16.82 1.06 -3.40
C GLU A 307 -17.53 1.12 -4.77
N LEU A 308 -18.81 1.46 -4.77
CA LEU A 308 -19.68 1.45 -5.94
C LEU A 308 -20.38 2.80 -6.09
N LEU A 309 -20.40 3.34 -7.31
CA LEU A 309 -21.21 4.49 -7.68
C LEU A 309 -22.72 4.19 -7.50
N PRO A 310 -23.58 5.22 -7.47
CA PRO A 310 -25.04 5.04 -7.45
C PRO A 310 -25.55 4.14 -8.58
N GLU A 311 -26.67 3.50 -8.30
CA GLU A 311 -27.36 2.61 -9.23
C GLU A 311 -27.80 3.37 -10.49
N GLN A 312 -27.52 2.76 -11.65
CA GLN A 312 -27.95 3.23 -12.96
C GLN A 312 -29.34 2.65 -13.29
N PRO A 313 -30.05 3.20 -14.30
CA PRO A 313 -31.24 2.55 -14.83
C PRO A 313 -30.98 1.07 -15.15
N GLY A 314 -31.81 0.17 -14.60
CA GLY A 314 -31.65 -1.28 -14.76
C GLY A 314 -30.81 -1.99 -13.68
N GLY A 315 -30.46 -1.32 -12.59
CA GLY A 315 -29.89 -1.99 -11.40
C GLY A 315 -28.37 -2.09 -11.36
N TYR A 316 -27.68 -1.68 -12.42
CA TYR A 316 -26.23 -1.81 -12.51
C TYR A 316 -25.50 -0.73 -11.71
N ARG A 317 -24.41 -1.08 -11.04
CA ARG A 317 -23.54 -0.15 -10.30
C ARG A 317 -22.11 -0.29 -10.78
N TYR A 318 -21.54 0.81 -11.24
CA TYR A 318 -20.10 0.88 -11.56
C TYR A 318 -19.26 0.87 -10.29
N SER A 319 -18.04 0.33 -10.38
CA SER A 319 -17.02 0.56 -9.35
C SER A 319 -16.71 2.05 -9.24
N ASN A 320 -16.48 2.51 -8.01
CA ASN A 320 -15.96 3.84 -7.73
C ASN A 320 -14.43 3.85 -7.94
N SER A 321 -14.05 3.78 -9.22
CA SER A 321 -12.68 3.69 -9.66
C SER A 321 -12.48 4.43 -10.97
N ASP A 322 -11.23 4.75 -11.27
CA ASP A 322 -10.84 5.26 -12.58
C ASP A 322 -11.37 4.31 -13.68
N PRO A 323 -12.06 4.84 -14.71
CA PRO A 323 -12.76 4.05 -15.73
C PRO A 323 -11.82 3.25 -16.64
N VAL A 324 -10.53 3.57 -16.69
CA VAL A 324 -9.54 2.94 -17.58
C VAL A 324 -8.73 1.89 -16.83
N THR A 325 -8.17 2.27 -15.68
CA THR A 325 -7.23 1.46 -14.89
C THR A 325 -7.90 0.63 -13.81
N GLY A 326 -9.13 0.98 -13.41
CA GLY A 326 -9.79 0.38 -12.26
C GLY A 326 -9.19 0.80 -10.91
N GLN A 327 -8.32 1.80 -10.87
CA GLN A 327 -7.73 2.29 -9.62
C GLN A 327 -8.80 2.93 -8.72
N ALA A 328 -8.84 2.53 -7.45
CA ALA A 328 -9.86 3.00 -6.50
C ALA A 328 -9.76 4.51 -6.20
N ALA A 329 -10.91 5.18 -6.13
CA ALA A 329 -11.05 6.62 -5.95
C ALA A 329 -11.19 7.05 -4.48
N TRP A 330 -10.29 6.61 -3.60
CA TRP A 330 -10.41 6.83 -2.15
C TRP A 330 -10.30 8.30 -1.70
N TYR A 331 -9.69 9.16 -2.52
CA TYR A 331 -9.45 10.57 -2.19
C TYR A 331 -10.51 11.52 -2.74
N ASP A 332 -11.54 10.99 -3.40
CA ASP A 332 -12.65 11.76 -3.98
C ASP A 332 -13.82 11.92 -2.99
N LEU A 333 -13.60 11.54 -1.72
CA LEU A 333 -14.61 11.52 -0.68
C LEU A 333 -15.08 12.95 -0.34
N ARG A 334 -16.35 13.21 -0.64
CA ARG A 334 -17.10 14.41 -0.24
C ARG A 334 -17.91 14.12 1.03
N VAL A 335 -17.87 15.04 1.98
CA VAL A 335 -18.59 14.92 3.25
C VAL A 335 -19.18 16.24 3.73
N ARG A 336 -20.12 16.14 4.66
CA ARG A 336 -20.52 17.25 5.53
C ARG A 336 -20.14 16.94 6.97
N ILE A 337 -20.00 17.99 7.77
CA ILE A 337 -19.73 17.86 9.19
C ILE A 337 -20.77 18.62 10.00
N GLU A 338 -21.16 18.05 11.14
CA GLU A 338 -22.04 18.67 12.11
C GLU A 338 -21.55 18.34 13.52
N LYS A 339 -21.73 19.26 14.47
CA LYS A 339 -21.39 19.02 15.86
C LYS A 339 -22.29 17.93 16.44
N ALA A 340 -21.72 16.97 17.16
CA ALA A 340 -22.50 15.93 17.84
C ALA A 340 -23.41 16.57 18.90
N ALA A 341 -24.60 16.00 19.09
CA ALA A 341 -25.58 16.59 20.00
C ALA A 341 -25.13 16.45 21.47
N PRO A 342 -25.53 17.39 22.36
CA PRO A 342 -25.30 17.23 23.79
C PRO A 342 -25.89 15.92 24.31
N GLY A 343 -25.11 15.16 25.09
CA GLY A 343 -25.53 13.87 25.65
C GLY A 343 -25.22 12.65 24.77
N GLU A 344 -24.71 12.85 23.55
CA GLU A 344 -24.15 11.74 22.79
C GLU A 344 -22.91 11.14 23.46
N PRO A 345 -22.67 9.82 23.36
CA PRO A 345 -21.48 9.19 23.92
C PRO A 345 -20.18 9.81 23.40
N GLY A 346 -19.22 10.06 24.29
CA GLY A 346 -17.86 10.51 23.97
C GLY A 346 -16.99 9.36 23.45
N GLU A 347 -17.45 8.66 22.42
CA GLU A 347 -16.74 7.58 21.73
C GLU A 347 -17.01 7.62 20.23
N THR A 348 -16.16 6.96 19.43
CA THR A 348 -16.31 6.92 17.98
C THR A 348 -17.49 6.06 17.53
N ALA A 349 -17.94 6.29 16.30
CA ALA A 349 -18.95 5.48 15.62
C ALA A 349 -18.57 5.31 14.15
N PRO A 350 -18.94 4.19 13.47
CA PRO A 350 -19.73 3.07 13.98
C PRO A 350 -18.96 2.18 14.97
N ARG A 351 -19.71 1.42 15.78
CA ARG A 351 -19.18 0.42 16.71
C ARG A 351 -19.68 -0.96 16.29
N PHE A 352 -18.82 -1.96 16.46
CA PHE A 352 -19.12 -3.35 16.13
C PHE A 352 -18.90 -4.22 17.36
N GLU A 353 -19.50 -5.41 17.37
CA GLU A 353 -19.24 -6.42 18.40
C GLU A 353 -17.73 -6.73 18.49
N PRO A 354 -17.17 -7.00 19.68
CA PRO A 354 -15.77 -7.41 19.80
C PRO A 354 -15.44 -8.62 18.92
N LEU A 355 -14.20 -8.67 18.41
CA LEU A 355 -13.68 -9.86 17.74
C LEU A 355 -13.28 -10.90 18.79
N GLU A 356 -13.70 -12.14 18.58
CA GLU A 356 -13.28 -13.27 19.41
C GLU A 356 -12.00 -13.90 18.87
N HIS A 357 -11.05 -14.17 19.76
CA HIS A 357 -9.78 -14.80 19.43
C HIS A 357 -9.52 -16.03 20.31
N PRO A 358 -10.12 -17.19 19.98
CA PRO A 358 -10.05 -18.39 20.82
C PRO A 358 -8.64 -18.98 20.97
N PHE A 359 -7.68 -18.53 20.16
CA PHE A 359 -6.31 -19.06 20.13
C PHE A 359 -5.26 -18.09 20.67
N LEU A 360 -5.64 -16.87 21.08
CA LEU A 360 -4.70 -15.92 21.65
C LEU A 360 -4.65 -16.07 23.17
N PRO A 361 -3.45 -16.07 23.78
CA PRO A 361 -3.34 -16.03 25.23
C PRO A 361 -3.89 -14.70 25.77
N THR A 362 -4.35 -14.71 27.02
CA THR A 362 -4.78 -13.49 27.71
C THR A 362 -3.62 -12.50 27.76
N ALA A 363 -3.86 -11.27 27.29
CA ALA A 363 -2.86 -10.21 27.34
C ALA A 363 -2.55 -9.83 28.80
N PRO A 364 -1.28 -9.52 29.15
CA PRO A 364 -0.95 -9.07 30.50
C PRO A 364 -1.55 -7.69 30.77
N ALA A 365 -2.01 -7.45 32.00
CA ALA A 365 -2.62 -6.18 32.40
C ALA A 365 -1.64 -4.98 32.31
N SER A 366 -0.33 -5.24 32.37
CA SER A 366 0.70 -4.22 32.15
C SER A 366 1.79 -4.75 31.23
N SER A 367 2.27 -3.89 30.32
CA SER A 367 3.41 -4.21 29.47
C SER A 367 4.69 -3.77 30.19
N GLU A 368 5.44 -4.71 30.74
CA GLU A 368 6.78 -4.46 31.28
C GLU A 368 7.87 -4.50 30.20
N PHE A 369 7.49 -4.45 28.92
CA PHE A 369 8.44 -4.53 27.82
C PHE A 369 9.47 -3.40 27.90
N GLY A 370 10.73 -3.78 28.10
CA GLY A 370 11.85 -2.86 28.25
C GLY A 370 12.25 -2.58 29.71
N ALA A 371 11.53 -3.11 30.70
CA ALA A 371 11.99 -3.13 32.08
C ALA A 371 13.35 -3.81 32.21
N GLN A 372 13.62 -4.85 31.42
CA GLN A 372 14.91 -5.53 31.37
C GLN A 372 16.06 -4.65 30.87
N PHE A 373 15.78 -3.54 30.17
CA PHE A 373 16.80 -2.60 29.71
C PHE A 373 17.14 -1.53 30.77
N ARG A 374 16.37 -1.44 31.85
CA ARG A 374 16.69 -0.55 32.97
C ARG A 374 17.90 -1.14 33.69
N LYS A 375 19.07 -0.53 33.51
CA LYS A 375 20.22 -0.83 34.37
C LYS A 375 19.80 -0.57 35.82
N PRO A 376 20.15 -1.45 36.78
CA PRO A 376 19.97 -1.11 38.19
C PRO A 376 20.68 0.21 38.44
N LYS A 377 19.97 1.19 39.03
CA LYS A 377 20.60 2.42 39.50
C LYS A 377 21.75 2.00 40.41
N ARG A 378 22.98 2.31 40.01
CA ARG A 378 24.16 2.13 40.86
C ARG A 378 24.10 3.07 42.04
#